data_AF-A0A3B5LZS2-F1
#
_entry.id   AF-A0A3B5LZS2-F1
#
_cell.length_a   1.000
_cell.length_b   1.000
_cell.length_c   1.000
_cell.angle_alpha   90.00
_cell.angle_beta   90.00
_cell.angle_gamma   90.00
#
_symmetry.space_group_name_H-M   'P 1'
#
loop_
_entity.id
_entity.type
_entity.pdbx_description
1 polymer ?
#
loop_
_entity_poly.entity_id
_entity_poly.type
_entity_poly.pdbx_seq_one_letter_code
_entity_poly.pdbx_strand_id
1 'polypeptide(L)'
;MRKRALVCLCVLCMNTGFGCELLGNFDMPSLFKEGEIMIGGIFPVFNKDVSNIATFDGEPPPPVMFDLRAFRWAQMMIFAIEEINTDPALLPNISLGYRILNSCSSPTNTLRAALTLASSQNEKETASGCSPAVSAVIAEAGSSQSLAVAGIIGPFQVPVVSYFSTCACLSNRAKYPTFFRTIPSDYFQAKALAALVKHFGWEWIGAIQSDNDYGRNGVLAFKEEVKKFGICIAFVGTVLRTYPQEKILKVVEMIKQSTVKVILAFTPEGDFYPLMREIVKQNITGIQWIASEAWITAARPSTPEMYQAFGGALGFVVQKMNIPNLYPFLMNINPYRDPSEPFVKDFWETMVGCKPSSNVSDTGAAKICAGNETLMDHTQDVFFNVSQLRVTYNVYKAVYAIAHALHQLVFCRPVTHHLQRVNFRNQFGDDVFFDQNGNPPASYDVAFYVVLGYIGFLAVVCLVLAFLARKLPDNFNEAKFITFSMLIFCAVWITFIPAYVSSPGKFTVAVEIFAILSSAFGLLISIFAPKCYIIIIKPEKNTRKHAHQGIHLAPGLWHPSANNLIDSKVPPGCCSQKDVFLATTFFSRTQVRCLQYASENDPGITTLLRKCSRSLFLPYSVT
;
A
#
# COMPACT_ATOMS: atom_id res chain seq x y z
N MET A 1 23.53 -71.77 -1.25
CA MET A 1 22.54 -70.95 -0.51
C MET A 1 22.53 -69.44 -0.81
N ARG A 2 23.48 -68.86 -1.59
CA ARG A 2 23.53 -67.40 -1.84
C ARG A 2 22.75 -66.86 -3.06
N LYS A 3 22.35 -67.69 -4.03
CA LYS A 3 21.60 -67.25 -5.22
C LYS A 3 20.06 -67.27 -5.05
N ARG A 4 19.52 -68.12 -4.16
CA ARG A 4 18.07 -68.18 -3.90
C ARG A 4 17.57 -67.02 -3.01
N ALA A 5 18.42 -66.50 -2.12
CA ALA A 5 18.07 -65.36 -1.29
C ALA A 5 17.97 -64.04 -2.08
N LEU A 6 18.80 -63.85 -3.12
CA LEU A 6 18.79 -62.64 -3.94
C LEU A 6 17.54 -62.56 -4.84
N VAL A 7 17.09 -63.71 -5.38
CA VAL A 7 15.86 -63.78 -6.18
C VAL A 7 14.62 -63.55 -5.31
N CYS A 8 14.62 -64.04 -4.06
CA CYS A 8 13.52 -63.80 -3.12
C CYS A 8 13.42 -62.32 -2.72
N LEU A 9 14.54 -61.60 -2.57
CA LEU A 9 14.52 -60.16 -2.30
C LEU A 9 14.04 -59.34 -3.50
N CYS A 10 14.41 -59.70 -4.73
CA CYS A 10 13.90 -59.03 -5.93
C CYS A 10 12.40 -59.27 -6.14
N VAL A 11 11.86 -60.45 -5.80
CA VAL A 11 10.42 -60.74 -5.89
C VAL A 11 9.63 -60.06 -4.76
N LEU A 12 10.22 -59.91 -3.56
CA LEU A 12 9.60 -59.15 -2.46
C LEU A 12 9.61 -57.64 -2.70
N CYS A 13 10.58 -57.09 -3.43
CA CYS A 13 10.57 -55.68 -3.85
C CYS A 13 9.65 -55.39 -5.05
N MET A 14 9.16 -56.40 -5.77
CA MET A 14 8.27 -56.20 -6.93
C MET A 14 6.77 -56.27 -6.59
N ASN A 15 6.40 -56.59 -5.35
CA ASN A 15 4.99 -56.71 -4.93
C ASN A 15 4.52 -55.70 -3.90
N THR A 16 5.36 -54.74 -3.49
CA THR A 16 4.86 -53.52 -2.85
C THR A 16 4.51 -52.54 -3.97
N GLY A 17 3.29 -52.60 -4.47
CA GLY A 17 2.73 -51.45 -5.18
C GLY A 17 2.87 -50.25 -4.24
N PHE A 18 3.75 -49.31 -4.56
CA PHE A 18 3.80 -48.00 -3.90
C PHE A 18 2.54 -47.23 -4.28
N GLY A 19 1.39 -47.64 -3.73
CA GLY A 19 0.18 -46.85 -3.71
C GLY A 19 0.37 -45.74 -2.69
N CYS A 20 0.13 -44.50 -3.08
CA CYS A 20 0.02 -43.41 -2.12
C CYS A 20 -1.32 -43.59 -1.40
N GLU A 21 -1.29 -43.91 -0.11
CA GLU A 21 -2.50 -44.02 0.71
C GLU A 21 -2.76 -42.68 1.40
N LEU A 22 -4.00 -42.18 1.32
CA LEU A 22 -4.41 -40.97 2.02
C LEU A 22 -4.47 -41.27 3.53
N LEU A 23 -3.52 -40.76 4.29
CA LEU A 23 -3.43 -41.00 5.75
C LEU A 23 -4.53 -40.30 6.57
N GLY A 24 -5.34 -39.44 5.95
CA GLY A 24 -6.47 -38.78 6.59
C GLY A 24 -6.99 -37.60 5.79
N ASN A 25 -8.26 -37.26 6.03
CA ASN A 25 -8.90 -36.04 5.54
C ASN A 25 -9.07 -35.06 6.72
N PHE A 26 -9.02 -33.76 6.43
CA PHE A 26 -9.25 -32.71 7.43
C PHE A 26 -10.73 -32.31 7.56
N ASP A 27 -11.61 -32.85 6.71
CA ASP A 27 -13.07 -32.61 6.68
C ASP A 27 -13.43 -31.13 6.80
N MET A 28 -12.70 -30.29 6.07
CA MET A 28 -12.89 -28.85 6.14
C MET A 28 -14.13 -28.42 5.34
N PRO A 29 -15.07 -27.67 5.94
CA PRO A 29 -16.19 -27.07 5.21
C PRO A 29 -15.69 -26.14 4.11
N SER A 30 -16.27 -26.25 2.91
CA SER A 30 -15.90 -25.41 1.77
C SER A 30 -17.10 -24.94 0.98
N LEU A 31 -17.07 -23.69 0.50
CA LEU A 31 -17.92 -23.28 -0.62
C LEU A 31 -17.41 -23.97 -1.88
N PHE A 32 -18.29 -24.58 -2.65
CA PHE A 32 -17.89 -25.45 -3.75
C PHE A 32 -18.82 -25.30 -4.95
N LYS A 33 -18.24 -25.23 -6.14
CA LYS A 33 -18.95 -25.30 -7.42
C LYS A 33 -18.06 -25.99 -8.42
N GLU A 34 -18.55 -27.08 -8.99
CA GLU A 34 -17.82 -27.86 -9.99
C GLU A 34 -17.63 -27.05 -11.29
N GLY A 35 -16.48 -27.24 -11.93
CA GLY A 35 -16.17 -26.74 -13.26
C GLY A 35 -15.01 -27.53 -13.87
N GLU A 36 -14.79 -27.39 -15.16
CA GLU A 36 -13.72 -28.11 -15.88
C GLU A 36 -12.32 -27.77 -15.36
N ILE A 37 -12.12 -26.54 -14.88
CA ILE A 37 -10.89 -26.12 -14.22
C ILE A 37 -11.22 -25.61 -12.82
N MET A 38 -10.70 -26.30 -11.80
CA MET A 38 -10.90 -25.93 -10.41
C MET A 38 -9.86 -24.91 -9.93
N ILE A 39 -10.33 -23.82 -9.32
CA ILE A 39 -9.50 -22.82 -8.64
C ILE A 39 -9.72 -22.90 -7.13
N GLY A 40 -8.63 -23.06 -6.37
CA GLY A 40 -8.68 -23.06 -4.91
C GLY A 40 -8.74 -21.65 -4.33
N GLY A 41 -9.49 -21.46 -3.25
CA GLY A 41 -9.52 -20.21 -2.49
C GLY A 41 -9.27 -20.46 -1.01
N ILE A 42 -8.46 -19.64 -0.36
CA ILE A 42 -8.26 -19.68 1.10
C ILE A 42 -8.43 -18.27 1.67
N PHE A 43 -9.46 -18.07 2.49
CA PHE A 43 -9.83 -16.76 3.05
C PHE A 43 -10.01 -16.82 4.57
N PRO A 44 -9.70 -15.75 5.32
CA PRO A 44 -9.87 -15.70 6.77
C PRO A 44 -11.32 -15.37 7.16
N VAL A 45 -12.27 -16.19 6.72
CA VAL A 45 -13.72 -16.00 6.98
C VAL A 45 -14.00 -15.95 8.48
N PHE A 46 -13.26 -16.72 9.27
CA PHE A 46 -13.27 -16.62 10.73
C PHE A 46 -11.92 -16.18 11.26
N ASN A 47 -11.95 -15.54 12.42
CA ASN A 47 -10.77 -15.19 13.19
C ASN A 47 -10.67 -16.10 14.42
N LYS A 48 -9.46 -16.61 14.71
CA LYS A 48 -9.17 -17.20 16.02
C LYS A 48 -9.30 -16.13 17.10
N ASP A 49 -10.12 -16.42 18.12
CA ASP A 49 -10.29 -15.58 19.30
C ASP A 49 -9.36 -16.01 20.45
N VAL A 50 -9.29 -15.13 21.45
CA VAL A 50 -8.46 -15.12 22.65
C VAL A 50 -8.44 -16.46 23.41
N SER A 51 -7.22 -16.91 23.68
CA SER A 51 -6.79 -17.87 24.72
C SER A 51 -7.81 -18.92 25.20
N ASN A 52 -8.09 -19.92 24.37
CA ASN A 52 -8.20 -21.27 24.89
C ASN A 52 -6.86 -21.95 24.65
N ILE A 53 -6.03 -21.98 25.70
CA ILE A 53 -4.88 -22.90 25.72
C ILE A 53 -5.52 -24.28 25.63
N ALA A 54 -5.28 -24.98 24.50
CA ALA A 54 -5.77 -26.33 24.36
C ALA A 54 -5.19 -27.15 25.52
N THR A 55 -6.07 -27.65 26.41
CA THR A 55 -5.65 -28.54 27.48
C THR A 55 -5.27 -29.92 26.95
N PHE A 56 -5.50 -30.15 25.64
CA PHE A 56 -5.31 -31.41 24.92
C PHE A 56 -6.20 -32.55 25.46
N ASP A 57 -7.21 -32.24 26.27
CA ASP A 57 -8.19 -33.20 26.80
C ASP A 57 -9.37 -33.45 25.84
N GLY A 58 -9.41 -32.76 24.69
CA GLY A 58 -10.47 -32.89 23.68
C GLY A 58 -10.21 -32.04 22.44
N GLU A 59 -11.11 -32.11 21.46
CA GLU A 59 -11.04 -31.27 20.27
C GLU A 59 -11.20 -29.78 20.64
N PRO A 60 -10.35 -28.89 20.10
CA PRO A 60 -10.43 -27.46 20.41
C PRO A 60 -11.75 -26.85 19.90
N PRO A 61 -12.32 -25.88 20.62
CA PRO A 61 -13.59 -25.26 20.23
C PRO A 61 -13.48 -24.54 18.88
N PRO A 62 -14.59 -24.43 18.13
CA PRO A 62 -14.62 -23.77 16.83
C PRO A 62 -14.27 -22.28 16.92
N PRO A 63 -13.72 -21.69 15.85
CA PRO A 63 -13.37 -20.27 15.80
C PRO A 63 -14.63 -19.39 15.92
N VAL A 64 -14.55 -18.35 16.76
CA VAL A 64 -15.77 -17.73 17.33
C VAL A 64 -16.23 -16.48 16.56
N MET A 65 -15.35 -15.81 15.80
CA MET A 65 -15.68 -14.51 15.21
C MET A 65 -15.70 -14.53 13.67
N PHE A 66 -16.90 -14.39 13.11
CA PHE A 66 -17.12 -14.21 11.67
C PHE A 66 -16.61 -12.84 11.19
N ASP A 67 -15.91 -12.82 10.06
CA ASP A 67 -15.36 -11.60 9.46
C ASP A 67 -16.10 -11.27 8.17
N LEU A 68 -17.07 -10.35 8.27
CA LEU A 68 -17.86 -9.88 7.13
C LEU A 68 -16.96 -9.36 5.99
N ARG A 69 -15.86 -8.67 6.32
CA ARG A 69 -14.95 -8.10 5.32
C ARG A 69 -14.23 -9.21 4.56
N ALA A 70 -13.77 -10.25 5.26
CA ALA A 70 -13.13 -11.40 4.64
C ALA A 70 -14.12 -12.28 3.88
N PHE A 71 -15.35 -12.44 4.37
CA PHE A 71 -16.40 -13.15 3.64
C PHE A 71 -16.72 -12.48 2.31
N ARG A 72 -16.76 -11.13 2.27
CA ARG A 72 -16.90 -10.39 1.01
C ARG A 72 -15.76 -10.67 0.03
N TRP A 73 -14.54 -10.93 0.51
CA TRP A 73 -13.42 -11.33 -0.37
C TRP A 73 -13.66 -12.70 -1.00
N ALA A 74 -14.18 -13.66 -0.24
CA ALA A 74 -14.58 -14.97 -0.77
C ALA A 74 -15.70 -14.83 -1.81
N GLN A 75 -16.73 -14.03 -1.51
CA GLN A 75 -17.84 -13.75 -2.44
C GLN A 75 -17.35 -13.06 -3.73
N MET A 76 -16.35 -12.21 -3.65
CA MET A 76 -15.74 -11.59 -4.84
C MET A 76 -15.03 -12.60 -5.74
N MET A 77 -14.41 -13.64 -5.17
CA MET A 77 -13.84 -14.72 -5.98
C MET A 77 -14.95 -15.44 -6.76
N ILE A 78 -16.07 -15.76 -6.11
CA ILE A 78 -17.23 -16.40 -6.74
C ILE A 78 -17.79 -15.51 -7.85
N PHE A 79 -18.06 -14.23 -7.54
CA PHE A 79 -18.57 -13.27 -8.51
C PHE A 79 -17.67 -13.17 -9.75
N ALA A 80 -16.34 -13.07 -9.56
CA ALA A 80 -15.42 -12.94 -10.69
C ALA A 80 -15.38 -14.20 -11.55
N ILE A 81 -15.47 -15.38 -10.94
CA ILE A 81 -15.56 -16.65 -11.67
C ILE A 81 -16.86 -16.73 -12.48
N GLU A 82 -17.99 -16.30 -11.91
CA GLU A 82 -19.27 -16.27 -12.63
C GLU A 82 -19.26 -15.25 -13.79
N GLU A 83 -18.64 -14.09 -13.58
CA GLU A 83 -18.45 -13.10 -14.64
C GLU A 83 -17.62 -13.68 -15.80
N ILE A 84 -16.51 -14.38 -15.50
CA ILE A 84 -15.66 -15.00 -16.52
C ILE A 84 -16.37 -16.13 -17.26
N ASN A 85 -17.11 -16.99 -16.54
CA ASN A 85 -17.86 -18.10 -17.16
C ASN A 85 -18.99 -17.61 -18.09
N THR A 86 -19.39 -16.35 -17.98
CA THR A 86 -20.39 -15.73 -18.89
C THR A 86 -19.77 -14.90 -20.01
N ASP A 87 -18.45 -14.66 -19.97
CA ASP A 87 -17.71 -13.90 -20.99
C ASP A 87 -17.32 -14.81 -22.18
N PRO A 88 -17.90 -14.63 -23.38
CA PRO A 88 -17.55 -15.44 -24.54
C PRO A 88 -16.13 -15.19 -25.07
N ALA A 89 -15.48 -14.10 -24.67
CA ALA A 89 -14.13 -13.76 -25.13
C ALA A 89 -13.02 -14.41 -24.29
N LEU A 90 -13.29 -14.71 -23.01
CA LEU A 90 -12.31 -15.25 -22.08
C LEU A 90 -12.65 -16.68 -21.67
N LEU A 91 -11.79 -17.61 -22.04
CA LEU A 91 -11.99 -19.06 -21.81
C LEU A 91 -13.28 -19.61 -22.46
N PRO A 92 -13.49 -19.42 -23.78
CA PRO A 92 -14.68 -19.92 -24.44
C PRO A 92 -14.80 -21.44 -24.31
N ASN A 93 -15.99 -21.92 -23.95
CA ASN A 93 -16.31 -23.34 -23.72
C ASN A 93 -15.53 -24.01 -22.58
N ILE A 94 -14.92 -23.25 -21.67
CA ILE A 94 -14.26 -23.78 -20.47
C ILE A 94 -14.90 -23.14 -19.25
N SER A 95 -15.49 -23.97 -18.39
CA SER A 95 -16.06 -23.54 -17.12
C SER A 95 -15.01 -23.56 -16.00
N LEU A 96 -14.88 -22.44 -15.30
CA LEU A 96 -14.11 -22.34 -14.06
C LEU A 96 -14.98 -22.73 -12.87
N GLY A 97 -14.50 -23.70 -12.09
CA GLY A 97 -15.06 -24.09 -10.80
C GLY A 97 -14.23 -23.55 -9.63
N TYR A 98 -14.74 -23.70 -8.41
CA TYR A 98 -14.03 -23.27 -7.21
C TYR A 98 -14.23 -24.19 -6.02
N ARG A 99 -13.23 -24.17 -5.13
CA ARG A 99 -13.33 -24.68 -3.76
C ARG A 99 -12.70 -23.68 -2.80
N ILE A 100 -13.51 -23.09 -1.92
CA ILE A 100 -13.09 -22.03 -1.01
C ILE A 100 -13.12 -22.53 0.43
N LEU A 101 -11.98 -22.44 1.11
CA LEU A 101 -11.76 -22.90 2.48
C LEU A 101 -11.44 -21.73 3.42
N ASN A 102 -11.74 -21.94 4.70
CA ASN A 102 -11.46 -20.97 5.75
C ASN A 102 -10.03 -21.13 6.30
N SER A 103 -9.28 -20.04 6.41
CA SER A 103 -7.92 -20.00 6.98
C SER A 103 -7.90 -19.83 8.49
N CYS A 104 -9.02 -19.42 9.10
CA CYS A 104 -9.11 -19.03 10.52
C CYS A 104 -8.09 -17.95 10.94
N SER A 105 -7.54 -17.18 10.00
CA SER A 105 -6.36 -16.32 10.21
C SER A 105 -5.17 -17.06 10.84
N SER A 106 -5.00 -18.36 10.59
CA SER A 106 -4.01 -19.20 11.27
C SER A 106 -3.13 -19.95 10.28
N PRO A 107 -1.79 -19.88 10.38
CA PRO A 107 -0.90 -20.61 9.47
C PRO A 107 -1.16 -22.12 9.47
N THR A 108 -1.46 -22.71 10.63
CA THR A 108 -1.76 -24.15 10.75
C THR A 108 -3.04 -24.55 10.02
N ASN A 109 -4.11 -23.77 10.15
CA ASN A 109 -5.37 -24.09 9.47
C ASN A 109 -5.28 -23.79 7.96
N THR A 110 -4.50 -22.77 7.59
CA THR A 110 -4.17 -22.47 6.20
C THR A 110 -3.40 -23.63 5.55
N LEU A 111 -2.47 -24.26 6.28
CA LEU A 111 -1.76 -25.45 5.82
C LEU A 111 -2.72 -26.63 5.55
N ARG A 112 -3.67 -26.89 6.47
CA ARG A 112 -4.71 -27.90 6.27
C ARG A 112 -5.51 -27.60 5.00
N ALA A 113 -5.96 -26.35 4.84
CA ALA A 113 -6.71 -25.93 3.66
C ALA A 113 -5.92 -26.13 2.36
N ALA A 114 -4.63 -25.76 2.35
CA ALA A 114 -3.77 -25.91 1.18
C ALA A 114 -3.57 -27.39 0.80
N LEU A 115 -3.39 -28.28 1.78
CA LEU A 115 -3.29 -29.72 1.54
C LEU A 115 -4.62 -30.31 1.04
N THR A 116 -5.76 -29.87 1.59
CA THR A 116 -7.09 -30.25 1.11
C THR A 116 -7.34 -29.82 -0.33
N LEU A 117 -6.82 -28.66 -0.77
CA LEU A 117 -6.93 -28.19 -2.16
C LEU A 117 -5.95 -28.90 -3.10
N ALA A 118 -4.77 -29.27 -2.62
CA ALA A 118 -3.78 -29.97 -3.43
C ALA A 118 -4.15 -31.45 -3.65
N SER A 119 -4.89 -32.05 -2.72
CA SER A 119 -5.25 -33.47 -2.74
C SER A 119 -6.54 -33.72 -3.53
N SER A 120 -6.55 -34.73 -4.40
CA SER A 120 -7.78 -35.23 -5.04
C SER A 120 -8.61 -36.02 -4.01
N GLN A 121 -9.92 -35.82 -3.99
CA GLN A 121 -10.81 -36.52 -3.04
C GLN A 121 -11.18 -37.95 -3.48
N ASN A 122 -10.77 -38.39 -4.68
CA ASN A 122 -11.12 -39.72 -5.17
C ASN A 122 -10.07 -40.75 -4.73
N GLU A 123 -10.40 -41.51 -3.70
CA GLU A 123 -9.62 -42.63 -3.12
C GLU A 123 -9.36 -43.81 -4.09
N LYS A 124 -9.90 -43.78 -5.32
CA LYS A 124 -9.98 -44.95 -6.22
C LYS A 124 -9.30 -44.80 -7.59
N GLU A 125 -8.46 -43.80 -7.81
CA GLU A 125 -7.65 -43.76 -9.02
C GLU A 125 -6.29 -44.44 -8.80
N THR A 126 -6.20 -45.67 -9.30
CA THR A 126 -4.97 -46.42 -9.48
C THR A 126 -3.96 -45.60 -10.28
N ALA A 127 -2.93 -45.11 -9.59
CA ALA A 127 -1.58 -44.85 -10.09
C ALA A 127 -1.43 -44.52 -11.59
N SER A 128 -1.79 -43.31 -11.99
CA SER A 128 -1.09 -42.61 -13.09
C SER A 128 -1.30 -41.09 -13.00
N GLY A 129 -0.55 -40.45 -12.10
CA GLY A 129 -0.37 -38.99 -12.07
C GLY A 129 -0.91 -38.30 -10.82
N CYS A 130 -0.03 -37.77 -9.97
CA CYS A 130 -0.41 -36.80 -8.93
C CYS A 130 -0.62 -35.42 -9.57
N SER A 131 -1.70 -35.27 -10.33
CA SER A 131 -2.13 -33.95 -10.79
C SER A 131 -2.82 -33.24 -9.61
N PRO A 132 -2.45 -31.99 -9.28
CA PRO A 132 -3.11 -31.26 -8.22
C PRO A 132 -4.59 -31.08 -8.55
N ALA A 133 -5.46 -31.21 -7.56
CA ALA A 133 -6.90 -31.08 -7.74
C ALA A 133 -7.35 -29.66 -8.14
N VAL A 134 -6.45 -28.67 -8.04
CA VAL A 134 -6.66 -27.29 -8.45
C VAL A 134 -5.52 -26.79 -9.34
N SER A 135 -5.85 -25.95 -10.32
CA SER A 135 -4.87 -25.38 -11.27
C SER A 135 -4.14 -24.15 -10.72
N ALA A 136 -4.73 -23.47 -9.75
CA ALA A 136 -4.17 -22.31 -9.06
C ALA A 136 -4.88 -22.11 -7.72
N VAL A 137 -4.22 -21.40 -6.80
CA VAL A 137 -4.79 -21.06 -5.50
C VAL A 137 -4.75 -19.55 -5.28
N ILE A 138 -5.90 -18.96 -4.97
CA ILE A 138 -6.01 -17.59 -4.47
C ILE A 138 -5.88 -17.65 -2.95
N ALA A 139 -4.68 -17.37 -2.46
CA ALA A 139 -4.35 -17.43 -1.04
C ALA A 139 -3.08 -16.62 -0.74
N GLU A 140 -2.89 -16.07 0.45
CA GLU A 140 -3.84 -15.79 1.53
C GLU A 140 -3.75 -14.28 1.85
N ALA A 141 -4.51 -13.78 2.82
CA ALA A 141 -4.44 -12.40 3.24
C ALA A 141 -3.17 -12.07 4.06
N GLY A 142 -2.89 -12.84 5.12
CA GLY A 142 -1.75 -12.65 6.00
C GLY A 142 -0.45 -13.26 5.48
N SER A 143 0.66 -12.56 5.67
CA SER A 143 1.94 -12.97 5.10
C SER A 143 2.47 -14.30 5.66
N SER A 144 2.27 -14.57 6.96
CA SER A 144 2.66 -15.86 7.57
C SER A 144 1.87 -17.04 6.99
N GLN A 145 0.59 -16.83 6.69
CA GLN A 145 -0.30 -17.82 6.07
C GLN A 145 0.14 -18.06 4.62
N SER A 146 0.38 -17.00 3.85
CA SER A 146 0.91 -17.11 2.48
C SER A 146 2.28 -17.79 2.41
N LEU A 147 3.17 -17.55 3.38
CA LEU A 147 4.45 -18.27 3.48
C LEU A 147 4.25 -19.78 3.70
N ALA A 148 3.28 -20.17 4.54
CA ALA A 148 2.93 -21.56 4.78
C ALA A 148 2.35 -22.23 3.53
N VAL A 149 1.44 -21.56 2.83
CA VAL A 149 0.85 -22.05 1.58
C VAL A 149 1.92 -22.17 0.49
N ALA A 150 2.65 -21.10 0.21
CA ALA A 150 3.68 -21.12 -0.83
C ALA A 150 4.76 -22.19 -0.57
N GLY A 151 5.10 -22.44 0.70
CA GLY A 151 6.04 -23.48 1.08
C GLY A 151 5.53 -24.91 0.84
N ILE A 152 4.23 -25.16 1.01
CA ILE A 152 3.67 -26.52 0.89
C ILE A 152 3.17 -26.85 -0.53
N ILE A 153 2.50 -25.91 -1.21
CA ILE A 153 1.97 -26.17 -2.56
C ILE A 153 2.93 -25.76 -3.69
N GLY A 154 3.94 -24.94 -3.39
CA GLY A 154 4.97 -24.55 -4.35
C GLY A 154 5.74 -25.73 -4.97
N PRO A 155 6.16 -26.75 -4.20
CA PRO A 155 6.80 -27.95 -4.75
C PRO A 155 5.95 -28.71 -5.78
N PHE A 156 4.62 -28.63 -5.69
CA PHE A 156 3.69 -29.23 -6.66
C PHE A 156 3.47 -28.34 -7.90
N GLN A 157 4.24 -27.26 -8.05
CA GLN A 157 4.14 -26.29 -9.14
C GLN A 157 2.78 -25.59 -9.24
N VAL A 158 1.99 -25.61 -8.17
CA VAL A 158 0.70 -24.91 -8.10
C VAL A 158 0.98 -23.43 -7.84
N PRO A 159 0.53 -22.51 -8.72
CA PRO A 159 0.69 -21.09 -8.50
C PRO A 159 -0.24 -20.59 -7.41
N VAL A 160 0.30 -19.69 -6.59
CA VAL A 160 -0.41 -19.03 -5.50
C VAL A 160 -0.49 -17.56 -5.83
N VAL A 161 -1.69 -16.98 -5.86
CA VAL A 161 -1.88 -15.54 -6.08
C VAL A 161 -2.50 -14.93 -4.83
N SER A 162 -1.67 -14.28 -4.01
CA SER A 162 -2.14 -13.59 -2.81
C SER A 162 -2.75 -12.23 -3.14
N TYR A 163 -3.89 -11.93 -2.53
CA TYR A 163 -4.61 -10.68 -2.70
C TYR A 163 -4.26 -9.62 -1.63
N PHE A 164 -3.55 -10.00 -0.55
CA PHE A 164 -3.27 -9.08 0.56
C PHE A 164 -1.94 -9.31 1.32
N SER A 165 -1.13 -10.32 0.97
CA SER A 165 0.16 -10.54 1.66
C SER A 165 1.29 -9.68 1.10
N THR A 166 1.70 -8.70 1.87
CA THR A 166 2.61 -7.62 1.43
C THR A 166 4.06 -7.78 1.88
N CYS A 167 4.39 -8.75 2.75
CA CYS A 167 5.76 -8.96 3.22
C CYS A 167 6.76 -9.04 2.06
N ALA A 168 7.86 -8.29 2.16
CA ALA A 168 8.95 -8.35 1.18
C ALA A 168 9.61 -9.74 1.10
N CYS A 169 9.54 -10.51 2.18
CA CYS A 169 10.05 -11.87 2.27
C CYS A 169 9.45 -12.85 1.24
N LEU A 170 8.21 -12.61 0.79
CA LEU A 170 7.53 -13.45 -0.22
C LEU A 170 8.04 -13.21 -1.65
N SER A 171 8.81 -12.14 -1.89
CA SER A 171 9.38 -11.84 -3.21
C SER A 171 10.64 -12.66 -3.55
N ASN A 172 11.11 -13.51 -2.64
CA ASN A 172 12.25 -14.39 -2.92
C ASN A 172 11.85 -15.56 -3.83
N ARG A 173 12.07 -15.39 -5.14
CA ARG A 173 11.76 -16.41 -6.17
C ARG A 173 12.51 -17.73 -6.00
N ALA A 174 13.70 -17.72 -5.40
CA ALA A 174 14.44 -18.96 -5.15
C ALA A 174 13.75 -19.82 -4.08
N LYS A 175 13.04 -19.18 -3.13
CA LYS A 175 12.30 -19.86 -2.07
C LYS A 175 10.83 -20.10 -2.43
N TYR A 176 10.20 -19.15 -3.14
CA TYR A 176 8.78 -19.16 -3.49
C TYR A 176 8.59 -18.95 -5.01
N PRO A 177 8.98 -19.92 -5.85
CA PRO A 177 8.98 -19.77 -7.31
C PRO A 177 7.57 -19.63 -7.90
N THR A 178 6.54 -20.17 -7.25
CA THR A 178 5.15 -20.14 -7.73
C THR A 178 4.27 -19.10 -7.05
N PHE A 179 4.83 -18.24 -6.20
CA PHE A 179 4.08 -17.22 -5.48
C PHE A 179 3.96 -15.91 -6.27
N PHE A 180 2.75 -15.41 -6.43
CA PHE A 180 2.44 -14.13 -7.05
C PHE A 180 1.50 -13.37 -6.12
N ARG A 181 1.34 -12.06 -6.34
CA ARG A 181 0.37 -11.27 -5.60
C ARG A 181 -0.16 -10.10 -6.38
N THR A 182 -1.41 -9.72 -6.11
CA THR A 182 -2.08 -8.55 -6.70
C THR A 182 -2.08 -7.32 -5.80
N ILE A 183 -1.29 -7.37 -4.72
CA ILE A 183 -0.98 -6.24 -3.83
C ILE A 183 0.52 -5.89 -3.86
N PRO A 184 0.91 -4.60 -3.78
CA PRO A 184 2.32 -4.20 -3.71
C PRO A 184 3.04 -4.71 -2.46
N SER A 185 4.38 -4.73 -2.53
CA SER A 185 5.23 -5.09 -1.38
C SER A 185 5.34 -3.96 -0.35
N ASP A 186 5.42 -4.34 0.93
CA ASP A 186 5.81 -3.47 2.05
C ASP A 186 7.19 -2.83 1.86
N TYR A 187 8.03 -3.36 0.98
CA TYR A 187 9.29 -2.72 0.59
C TYR A 187 9.07 -1.26 0.13
N PHE A 188 8.02 -1.01 -0.64
CA PHE A 188 7.68 0.33 -1.10
C PHE A 188 7.00 1.15 -0.01
N GLN A 189 6.12 0.52 0.78
CA GLN A 189 5.42 1.18 1.86
C GLN A 189 6.37 1.65 2.97
N ALA A 190 7.34 0.83 3.37
CA ALA A 190 8.34 1.17 4.38
C ALA A 190 9.13 2.44 4.00
N LYS A 191 9.52 2.56 2.72
CA LYS A 191 10.16 3.77 2.19
C LYS A 191 9.25 4.98 2.20
N ALA A 192 7.99 4.81 1.78
CA ALA A 192 7.02 5.89 1.75
C ALA A 192 6.72 6.41 3.17
N LEU A 193 6.54 5.50 4.14
CA LEU A 193 6.34 5.84 5.55
C LEU A 193 7.59 6.52 6.13
N ALA A 194 8.79 6.03 5.85
CA ALA A 194 10.02 6.68 6.32
C ALA A 194 10.18 8.10 5.74
N ALA A 195 9.83 8.29 4.47
CA ALA A 195 9.80 9.61 3.84
C ALA A 195 8.75 10.53 4.45
N LEU A 196 7.57 10.00 4.82
CA LEU A 196 6.53 10.73 5.55
C LEU A 196 7.05 11.22 6.90
N VAL A 197 7.68 10.34 7.69
CA VAL A 197 8.26 10.71 9.00
C VAL A 197 9.30 11.82 8.84
N LYS A 198 10.18 11.67 7.84
CA LYS A 198 11.18 12.69 7.50
C LYS A 198 10.55 14.02 7.11
N HIS A 199 9.45 14.00 6.34
CA HIS A 199 8.79 15.21 5.87
C HIS A 199 8.30 16.09 7.02
N PHE A 200 7.73 15.46 8.06
CA PHE A 200 7.24 16.17 9.25
C PHE A 200 8.35 16.49 10.27
N GLY A 201 9.59 16.06 10.04
CA GLY A 201 10.72 16.33 10.92
C GLY A 201 10.64 15.58 12.26
N TRP A 202 9.97 14.42 12.30
CA TRP A 202 9.92 13.59 13.50
C TRP A 202 11.22 12.78 13.65
N GLU A 203 11.95 13.04 14.73
CA GLU A 203 13.25 12.39 14.99
C GLU A 203 13.16 11.19 15.93
N TRP A 204 12.12 11.15 16.78
CA TRP A 204 11.87 10.07 17.75
C TRP A 204 10.47 9.51 17.56
N ILE A 205 10.41 8.22 17.22
CA ILE A 205 9.16 7.51 16.94
C ILE A 205 9.08 6.20 17.71
N GLY A 206 7.85 5.76 18.02
CA GLY A 206 7.57 4.43 18.56
C GLY A 206 7.17 3.50 17.42
N ALA A 207 7.31 2.20 17.63
CA ALA A 207 6.78 1.21 16.71
C ALA A 207 5.99 0.14 17.45
N ILE A 208 4.89 -0.30 16.86
CA ILE A 208 4.11 -1.46 17.26
C ILE A 208 4.12 -2.42 16.08
N GLN A 209 4.47 -3.68 16.31
CA GLN A 209 4.47 -4.73 15.30
C GLN A 209 3.58 -5.90 15.72
N SER A 210 2.98 -6.58 14.74
CA SER A 210 2.38 -7.88 15.00
C SER A 210 3.48 -8.94 15.19
N ASP A 211 3.24 -9.91 16.08
CA ASP A 211 4.14 -11.04 16.32
C ASP A 211 4.03 -12.12 15.22
N ASN A 212 4.29 -11.71 13.98
CA ASN A 212 4.22 -12.56 12.81
C ASN A 212 5.15 -12.04 11.70
N ASP A 213 5.20 -12.74 10.57
CA ASP A 213 6.10 -12.39 9.46
C ASP A 213 5.77 -11.03 8.85
N TYR A 214 4.50 -10.61 8.85
CA TYR A 214 4.12 -9.30 8.33
C TYR A 214 4.63 -8.17 9.22
N GLY A 215 4.27 -8.17 10.51
CA GLY A 215 4.61 -7.09 11.43
C GLY A 215 6.11 -6.95 11.66
N ARG A 216 6.79 -8.07 11.90
CA ARG A 216 8.24 -8.07 12.18
C ARG A 216 9.06 -7.62 10.97
N ASN A 217 8.77 -8.12 9.77
CA ASN A 217 9.50 -7.72 8.56
C ASN A 217 9.14 -6.28 8.13
N GLY A 218 7.89 -5.85 8.32
CA GLY A 218 7.47 -4.48 8.04
C GLY A 218 8.19 -3.44 8.90
N VAL A 219 8.24 -3.66 10.22
CA VAL A 219 9.00 -2.77 11.12
C VAL A 219 10.50 -2.87 10.87
N LEU A 220 11.03 -4.04 10.53
CA LEU A 220 12.45 -4.19 10.17
C LEU A 220 12.80 -3.35 8.94
N ALA A 221 12.03 -3.49 7.85
CA ALA A 221 12.24 -2.72 6.63
C ALA A 221 12.11 -1.20 6.88
N PHE A 222 11.09 -0.80 7.65
CA PHE A 222 10.91 0.60 8.02
C PHE A 222 12.08 1.13 8.86
N LYS A 223 12.57 0.35 9.84
CA LYS A 223 13.72 0.68 10.68
C LYS A 223 14.98 0.95 9.84
N GLU A 224 15.22 0.13 8.82
CA GLU A 224 16.34 0.32 7.90
C GLU A 224 16.23 1.62 7.10
N GLU A 225 15.01 2.02 6.69
CA GLU A 225 14.79 3.25 5.93
C GLU A 225 14.89 4.51 6.79
N VAL A 226 14.29 4.53 8.00
CA VAL A 226 14.36 5.71 8.88
C VAL A 226 15.76 5.96 9.44
N LYS A 227 16.56 4.90 9.61
CA LYS A 227 17.98 5.02 10.01
C LYS A 227 18.79 5.83 9.00
N LYS A 228 18.47 5.74 7.70
CA LYS A 228 19.13 6.55 6.64
C LYS A 228 18.84 8.04 6.77
N PHE A 229 17.79 8.41 7.51
CA PHE A 229 17.41 9.80 7.77
C PHE A 229 17.82 10.29 9.16
N GLY A 230 18.56 9.49 9.94
CA GLY A 230 18.97 9.84 11.29
C GLY A 230 17.83 9.81 12.32
N ILE A 231 16.72 9.13 12.00
CA ILE A 231 15.54 9.02 12.87
C ILE A 231 15.66 7.78 13.75
N CYS A 232 15.30 7.92 15.03
CA CYS A 232 15.42 6.87 16.04
C CYS A 232 14.06 6.26 16.39
N ILE A 233 14.03 4.93 16.55
CA ILE A 233 12.88 4.21 17.11
C ILE A 233 13.12 4.02 18.60
N ALA A 234 12.33 4.68 19.44
CA ALA A 234 12.51 4.71 20.89
C ALA A 234 12.10 3.39 21.57
N PHE A 235 11.04 2.75 21.08
CA PHE A 235 10.57 1.46 21.58
C PHE A 235 9.89 0.67 20.46
N VAL A 236 9.85 -0.66 20.62
CA VAL A 236 9.11 -1.57 19.74
C VAL A 236 8.18 -2.44 20.60
N GLY A 237 6.89 -2.13 20.58
CA GLY A 237 5.85 -2.97 21.18
C GLY A 237 5.48 -4.11 20.23
N THR A 238 5.21 -5.30 20.78
CA THR A 238 4.80 -6.46 19.99
C THR A 238 3.43 -6.94 20.46
N VAL A 239 2.50 -7.12 19.52
CA VAL A 239 1.11 -7.53 19.79
C VAL A 239 0.70 -8.72 18.95
N LEU A 240 -0.30 -9.48 19.42
CA LEU A 240 -0.95 -10.54 18.66
C LEU A 240 -2.36 -10.73 19.23
N ARG A 241 -3.33 -11.07 18.38
CA ARG A 241 -4.73 -11.23 18.81
C ARG A 241 -4.94 -12.27 19.90
N THR A 242 -4.08 -13.29 19.97
CA THR A 242 -4.17 -14.42 20.91
C THR A 242 -3.39 -14.19 22.20
N TYR A 243 -2.76 -13.03 22.38
CA TYR A 243 -2.01 -12.74 23.59
C TYR A 243 -2.92 -12.55 24.81
N PRO A 244 -2.48 -13.01 25.99
CA PRO A 244 -3.19 -12.71 27.23
C PRO A 244 -3.14 -11.20 27.52
N GLN A 245 -4.15 -10.72 28.25
CA GLN A 245 -4.30 -9.30 28.57
C GLN A 245 -3.05 -8.70 29.23
N GLU A 246 -2.36 -9.47 30.08
CA GLU A 246 -1.11 -9.05 30.74
C GLU A 246 -0.03 -8.60 29.74
N LYS A 247 0.10 -9.31 28.60
CA LYS A 247 1.09 -8.98 27.58
C LYS A 247 0.69 -7.73 26.79
N ILE A 248 -0.61 -7.51 26.59
CA ILE A 248 -1.14 -6.28 26.00
C ILE A 248 -0.89 -5.09 26.93
N LEU A 249 -1.14 -5.24 28.24
CA LEU A 249 -0.90 -4.20 29.24
C LEU A 249 0.56 -3.78 29.34
N LYS A 250 1.51 -4.72 29.15
CA LYS A 250 2.95 -4.37 29.05
C LYS A 250 3.24 -3.42 27.89
N VAL A 251 2.56 -3.57 26.76
CA VAL A 251 2.70 -2.66 25.62
C VAL A 251 2.09 -1.30 25.92
N VAL A 252 0.94 -1.27 26.59
CA VAL A 252 0.32 -0.02 27.05
C VAL A 252 1.25 0.73 28.00
N GLU A 253 1.91 0.03 28.92
CA GLU A 253 2.86 0.63 29.85
C GLU A 253 4.09 1.21 29.12
N MET A 254 4.61 0.51 28.10
CA MET A 254 5.68 1.06 27.24
C MET A 254 5.25 2.37 26.56
N ILE A 255 4.00 2.46 26.09
CA ILE A 255 3.47 3.69 25.48
C ILE A 255 3.37 4.81 26.52
N LYS A 256 2.86 4.52 27.72
CA LYS A 256 2.69 5.51 28.81
C LYS A 256 4.01 6.05 29.35
N GLN A 257 5.03 5.19 29.48
CA GLN A 257 6.35 5.58 29.97
C GLN A 257 7.16 6.35 28.92
N SER A 258 6.79 6.26 27.64
CA SER A 258 7.48 6.96 26.56
C SER A 258 7.03 8.41 26.44
N THR A 259 7.97 9.30 26.12
CA THR A 259 7.68 10.70 25.75
C THR A 259 7.28 10.86 24.28
N VAL A 260 7.39 9.78 23.49
CA VAL A 260 7.12 9.82 22.05
C VAL A 260 5.63 10.02 21.76
N LYS A 261 5.34 10.91 20.81
CA LYS A 261 3.98 11.21 20.35
C LYS A 261 3.63 10.62 18.99
N VAL A 262 4.59 10.06 18.27
CA VAL A 262 4.40 9.50 16.93
C VAL A 262 4.69 8.01 16.97
N ILE A 263 3.68 7.19 16.67
CA ILE A 263 3.81 5.73 16.76
C ILE A 263 3.39 5.10 15.44
N LEU A 264 4.31 4.36 14.83
CA LEU A 264 4.03 3.45 13.72
C LEU A 264 3.37 2.18 14.25
N ALA A 265 2.23 1.79 13.69
CA ALA A 265 1.65 0.46 13.90
C ALA A 265 1.66 -0.32 12.58
N PHE A 266 2.54 -1.32 12.50
CA PHE A 266 2.67 -2.27 11.40
C PHE A 266 2.05 -3.61 11.80
N THR A 267 0.73 -3.65 11.75
CA THR A 267 -0.11 -4.72 12.32
C THR A 267 -1.35 -4.93 11.44
N PRO A 268 -1.85 -6.17 11.29
CA PRO A 268 -3.20 -6.38 10.79
C PRO A 268 -4.22 -5.85 11.79
N GLU A 269 -5.38 -5.39 11.31
CA GLU A 269 -6.48 -4.89 12.17
C GLU A 269 -6.79 -5.85 13.33
N GLY A 270 -6.95 -7.14 13.03
CA GLY A 270 -7.29 -8.15 14.04
C GLY A 270 -6.24 -8.31 15.15
N ASP A 271 -4.96 -8.18 14.84
CA ASP A 271 -3.88 -8.32 15.83
C ASP A 271 -3.70 -7.05 16.67
N PHE A 272 -4.04 -5.90 16.09
CA PHE A 272 -3.94 -4.61 16.78
C PHE A 272 -5.15 -4.35 17.70
N TYR A 273 -6.31 -4.91 17.36
CA TYR A 273 -7.57 -4.62 18.05
C TYR A 273 -7.54 -4.78 19.58
N PRO A 274 -6.93 -5.83 20.19
CA PRO A 274 -6.84 -5.92 21.65
C PRO A 274 -6.12 -4.73 22.29
N LEU A 275 -5.04 -4.25 21.66
CA LEU A 275 -4.33 -3.06 22.12
C LEU A 275 -5.15 -1.79 21.87
N MET A 276 -5.85 -1.67 20.74
CA MET A 276 -6.75 -0.53 20.48
C MET A 276 -7.80 -0.36 21.59
N ARG A 277 -8.43 -1.47 22.01
CA ARG A 277 -9.42 -1.45 23.09
C ARG A 277 -8.83 -0.95 24.39
N GLU A 278 -7.64 -1.41 24.75
CA GLU A 278 -7.01 -1.02 26.01
C GLU A 278 -6.54 0.44 25.99
N ILE A 279 -6.09 0.95 24.84
CA ILE A 279 -5.74 2.37 24.63
C ILE A 279 -6.96 3.28 24.90
N VAL A 280 -8.10 2.95 24.29
CA VAL A 280 -9.36 3.71 24.48
C VAL A 280 -9.85 3.58 25.92
N LYS A 281 -9.86 2.35 26.48
CA LYS A 281 -10.29 2.10 27.85
C LYS A 281 -9.47 2.88 28.89
N GLN A 282 -8.18 3.08 28.63
CA GLN A 282 -7.29 3.84 29.51
C GLN A 282 -7.18 5.33 29.13
N ASN A 283 -8.05 5.83 28.23
CA ASN A 283 -8.10 7.22 27.77
C ASN A 283 -6.75 7.76 27.26
N ILE A 284 -5.97 6.92 26.56
CA ILE A 284 -4.68 7.33 26.01
C ILE A 284 -4.94 8.07 24.69
N THR A 285 -4.65 9.38 24.69
CA THR A 285 -4.87 10.28 23.55
C THR A 285 -3.60 11.07 23.20
N GLY A 286 -3.65 11.87 22.14
CA GLY A 286 -2.52 12.74 21.74
C GLY A 286 -1.37 12.00 21.04
N ILE A 287 -1.63 10.80 20.54
CA ILE A 287 -0.70 10.03 19.71
C ILE A 287 -1.03 10.28 18.24
N GLN A 288 -0.04 10.72 17.47
CA GLN A 288 -0.10 10.67 16.01
C GLN A 288 0.22 9.25 15.55
N TRP A 289 -0.82 8.52 15.15
CA TRP A 289 -0.66 7.19 14.58
C TRP A 289 -0.16 7.27 13.14
N ILE A 290 0.83 6.43 12.84
CA ILE A 290 1.23 6.10 11.48
C ILE A 290 0.80 4.66 11.23
N ALA A 291 0.01 4.45 10.19
CA ALA A 291 -0.66 3.18 9.92
C ALA A 291 -0.08 2.48 8.70
N SER A 292 0.11 1.16 8.83
CA SER A 292 0.26 0.28 7.66
C SER A 292 -1.05 0.13 6.88
N GLU A 293 -1.00 -0.40 5.66
CA GLU A 293 -2.20 -0.48 4.80
C GLU A 293 -3.25 -1.42 5.39
N ALA A 294 -2.79 -2.39 6.19
CA ALA A 294 -3.60 -3.45 6.76
C ALA A 294 -4.71 -2.96 7.70
N TRP A 295 -4.60 -1.75 8.27
CA TRP A 295 -5.58 -1.22 9.21
C TRP A 295 -5.99 0.24 8.98
N ILE A 296 -5.29 1.02 8.14
CA ILE A 296 -5.66 2.43 7.90
C ILE A 296 -7.05 2.60 7.28
N THR A 297 -7.54 1.62 6.53
CA THR A 297 -8.92 1.60 5.98
C THR A 297 -9.81 0.54 6.63
N ALA A 298 -9.44 0.07 7.81
CA ALA A 298 -10.28 -0.82 8.60
C ALA A 298 -11.51 -0.07 9.16
N ALA A 299 -12.58 -0.80 9.43
CA ALA A 299 -13.81 -0.19 9.96
C ALA A 299 -13.70 0.09 11.47
N ARG A 300 -13.04 -0.80 12.24
CA ARG A 300 -12.97 -0.70 13.71
C ARG A 300 -12.34 0.62 14.21
N PRO A 301 -11.25 1.14 13.63
CA PRO A 301 -10.66 2.41 14.08
C PRO A 301 -11.55 3.63 13.86
N SER A 302 -12.56 3.52 12.99
CA SER A 302 -13.46 4.62 12.62
C SER A 302 -14.77 4.63 13.42
N THR A 303 -14.97 3.70 14.37
CA THR A 303 -16.15 3.78 15.25
C THR A 303 -16.04 5.00 16.17
N PRO A 304 -17.16 5.59 16.62
CA PRO A 304 -17.14 6.77 17.48
C PRO A 304 -16.27 6.62 18.74
N GLU A 305 -16.23 5.42 19.32
CA GLU A 305 -15.44 5.10 20.51
C GLU A 305 -13.93 5.07 20.19
N MET A 306 -13.56 4.39 19.09
CA MET A 306 -12.15 4.24 18.69
C MET A 306 -11.57 5.52 18.12
N TYR A 307 -12.40 6.32 17.44
CA TYR A 307 -11.99 7.57 16.79
C TYR A 307 -11.38 8.58 17.78
N GLN A 308 -11.76 8.51 19.06
CA GLN A 308 -11.19 9.38 20.11
C GLN A 308 -9.67 9.22 20.28
N ALA A 309 -9.14 8.01 20.07
CA ALA A 309 -7.71 7.71 20.20
C ALA A 309 -6.99 7.53 18.86
N PHE A 310 -7.72 7.14 17.81
CA PHE A 310 -7.15 6.80 16.50
C PHE A 310 -7.50 7.79 15.38
N GLY A 311 -8.34 8.79 15.66
CA GLY A 311 -8.67 9.86 14.73
C GLY A 311 -7.42 10.62 14.27
N GLY A 312 -7.34 10.92 12.98
CA GLY A 312 -6.18 11.60 12.39
C GLY A 312 -4.98 10.69 12.09
N ALA A 313 -5.14 9.36 12.16
CA ALA A 313 -4.10 8.44 11.71
C ALA A 313 -3.69 8.69 10.24
N LEU A 314 -2.39 8.59 9.97
CA LEU A 314 -1.81 8.80 8.64
C LEU A 314 -1.28 7.48 8.09
N GLY A 315 -1.61 7.14 6.85
CA GLY A 315 -1.09 5.95 6.19
C GLY A 315 -1.31 5.98 4.69
N PHE A 316 -0.66 5.06 3.98
CA PHE A 316 -0.82 4.90 2.54
C PHE A 316 -1.89 3.85 2.25
N VAL A 317 -2.69 4.11 1.23
CA VAL A 317 -3.80 3.25 0.81
C VAL A 317 -3.58 2.74 -0.60
N VAL A 318 -3.85 1.46 -0.84
CA VAL A 318 -3.82 0.86 -2.19
C VAL A 318 -5.03 1.32 -3.01
N GLN A 319 -4.95 1.32 -4.33
CA GLN A 319 -6.01 1.84 -5.22
C GLN A 319 -7.43 1.37 -4.85
N LYS A 320 -8.40 2.30 -4.84
CA LYS A 320 -9.83 1.96 -4.69
C LYS A 320 -10.51 1.76 -6.04
N MET A 321 -11.51 0.88 -6.07
CA MET A 321 -12.31 0.60 -7.26
C MET A 321 -13.81 0.52 -6.90
N ASN A 322 -14.66 0.87 -7.85
CA ASN A 322 -16.09 0.64 -7.79
C ASN A 322 -16.44 -0.56 -8.68
N ILE A 323 -17.16 -1.54 -8.15
CA ILE A 323 -17.59 -2.74 -8.89
C ILE A 323 -19.12 -2.76 -8.92
N PRO A 324 -19.77 -2.25 -9.99
CA PRO A 324 -21.20 -1.97 -10.01
C PRO A 324 -22.10 -3.18 -9.73
N ASN A 325 -21.79 -4.33 -10.34
CA ASN A 325 -22.63 -5.54 -10.28
C ASN A 325 -22.40 -6.38 -9.01
N LEU A 326 -21.46 -6.00 -8.15
CA LEU A 326 -21.19 -6.75 -6.92
C LEU A 326 -22.28 -6.55 -5.87
N TYR A 327 -22.86 -5.35 -5.76
CA TYR A 327 -23.93 -5.08 -4.80
C TYR A 327 -25.15 -6.00 -4.96
N PRO A 328 -25.78 -6.11 -6.15
CA PRO A 328 -26.93 -7.00 -6.33
C PRO A 328 -26.55 -8.47 -6.12
N PHE A 329 -25.31 -8.87 -6.44
CA PHE A 329 -24.80 -10.21 -6.16
C PHE A 329 -24.75 -10.49 -4.65
N LEU A 330 -24.18 -9.59 -3.85
CA LEU A 330 -24.09 -9.73 -2.39
C LEU A 330 -25.47 -9.73 -1.70
N MET A 331 -26.42 -8.94 -2.23
CA MET A 331 -27.80 -8.93 -1.73
C MET A 331 -28.58 -10.21 -2.00
N ASN A 332 -28.06 -11.09 -2.85
CA ASN A 332 -28.71 -12.32 -3.26
C ASN A 332 -28.28 -13.54 -2.42
N ILE A 333 -27.37 -13.36 -1.46
CA ILE A 333 -26.94 -14.40 -0.52
C ILE A 333 -28.16 -14.82 0.31
N ASN A 334 -28.46 -16.12 0.36
CA ASN A 334 -29.64 -16.64 1.03
C ASN A 334 -29.39 -18.03 1.61
N PRO A 335 -29.49 -18.22 2.94
CA PRO A 335 -29.21 -19.50 3.61
C PRO A 335 -30.23 -20.61 3.30
N TYR A 336 -31.37 -20.29 2.67
CA TYR A 336 -32.42 -21.24 2.34
C TYR A 336 -32.28 -21.84 0.93
N ARG A 337 -31.39 -21.31 0.09
CA ARG A 337 -31.13 -21.87 -1.26
C ARG A 337 -30.39 -23.20 -1.18
N ASP A 338 -29.33 -23.22 -0.39
CA ASP A 338 -28.59 -24.42 -0.04
C ASP A 338 -28.30 -24.39 1.46
N PRO A 339 -29.12 -25.11 2.27
CA PRO A 339 -28.91 -25.18 3.72
C PRO A 339 -27.60 -25.87 4.13
N SER A 340 -26.93 -26.56 3.21
CA SER A 340 -25.64 -27.21 3.46
C SER A 340 -24.44 -26.33 3.12
N GLU A 341 -24.66 -25.18 2.46
CA GLU A 341 -23.60 -24.28 2.03
C GLU A 341 -22.87 -23.67 3.24
N PRO A 342 -21.55 -23.91 3.39
CA PRO A 342 -20.79 -23.41 4.52
C PRO A 342 -20.74 -21.88 4.58
N PHE A 343 -20.62 -21.32 5.78
CA PHE A 343 -20.43 -19.88 6.04
C PHE A 343 -21.65 -18.97 5.78
N VAL A 344 -22.61 -19.39 4.95
CA VAL A 344 -23.80 -18.59 4.62
C VAL A 344 -24.73 -18.45 5.82
N LYS A 345 -24.88 -19.50 6.62
CA LYS A 345 -25.63 -19.45 7.88
C LYS A 345 -24.99 -18.50 8.89
N ASP A 346 -23.67 -18.58 9.05
CA ASP A 346 -22.91 -17.72 9.96
C ASP A 346 -22.98 -16.24 9.52
N PHE A 347 -22.90 -15.99 8.21
CA PHE A 347 -23.13 -14.66 7.64
C PHE A 347 -24.52 -14.14 7.98
N TRP A 348 -25.56 -14.96 7.76
CA TRP A 348 -26.94 -14.57 8.03
C TRP A 348 -27.18 -14.30 9.52
N GLU A 349 -26.65 -15.14 10.39
CA GLU A 349 -26.71 -14.96 11.85
C GLU A 349 -26.00 -13.67 12.27
N THR A 350 -24.84 -13.38 11.70
CA THR A 350 -24.09 -12.15 11.97
C THR A 350 -24.82 -10.89 11.49
N MET A 351 -25.42 -10.94 10.30
CA MET A 351 -26.07 -9.78 9.68
C MET A 351 -27.47 -9.51 10.24
N VAL A 352 -28.29 -10.55 10.39
CA VAL A 352 -29.72 -10.45 10.73
C VAL A 352 -29.97 -10.68 12.24
N GLY A 353 -29.04 -11.33 12.94
CA GLY A 353 -29.15 -11.59 14.38
C GLY A 353 -30.06 -12.78 14.74
N CYS A 354 -30.31 -13.69 13.78
CA CYS A 354 -31.03 -14.94 14.01
C CYS A 354 -30.38 -16.10 13.25
N LYS A 355 -30.51 -17.31 13.79
CA LYS A 355 -29.98 -18.52 13.18
C LYS A 355 -31.02 -19.13 12.22
N PRO A 356 -30.70 -19.34 10.93
CA PRO A 356 -31.61 -20.01 9.99
C PRO A 356 -31.93 -21.43 10.46
N SER A 357 -33.21 -21.79 10.50
CA SER A 357 -33.62 -23.12 10.96
C SER A 357 -33.16 -24.22 10.00
N SER A 358 -32.31 -25.12 10.49
CA SER A 358 -32.17 -26.48 9.94
C SER A 358 -33.08 -27.40 10.75
N ASN A 359 -33.72 -28.39 10.11
CA ASN A 359 -34.69 -29.36 10.69
C ASN A 359 -34.18 -30.21 11.89
N VAL A 360 -33.11 -29.81 12.58
CA VAL A 360 -32.56 -30.46 13.77
C VAL A 360 -32.94 -29.61 14.98
N SER A 361 -33.52 -30.26 15.99
CA SER A 361 -33.88 -29.70 17.29
C SER A 361 -32.65 -29.11 18.00
N ASP A 362 -32.36 -27.85 17.73
CA ASP A 362 -31.22 -27.12 18.28
C ASP A 362 -31.66 -26.47 19.60
N THR A 363 -31.19 -26.99 20.72
CA THR A 363 -31.55 -26.59 22.10
C THR A 363 -30.76 -25.35 22.58
N GLY A 364 -30.24 -24.53 21.67
CA GLY A 364 -29.42 -23.36 21.99
C GLY A 364 -30.24 -22.08 22.25
N ALA A 365 -29.67 -21.15 23.03
CA ALA A 365 -30.26 -19.85 23.39
C ALA A 365 -30.34 -18.83 22.23
N ALA A 366 -29.95 -19.21 21.00
CA ALA A 366 -29.94 -18.33 19.83
C ALA A 366 -31.35 -18.21 19.21
N LYS A 367 -31.76 -16.99 18.85
CA LYS A 367 -33.06 -16.72 18.21
C LYS A 367 -33.11 -17.40 16.84
N ILE A 368 -34.11 -18.25 16.62
CA ILE A 368 -34.35 -18.90 15.31
C ILE A 368 -35.01 -17.90 14.35
N CYS A 369 -34.57 -17.87 13.09
CA CYS A 369 -35.19 -17.05 12.05
C CYS A 369 -36.59 -17.55 11.67
N ALA A 370 -37.50 -16.62 11.40
CA ALA A 370 -38.87 -16.90 10.95
C ALA A 370 -38.95 -17.29 9.46
N GLY A 371 -37.90 -17.00 8.67
CA GLY A 371 -37.83 -17.31 7.24
C GLY A 371 -38.33 -16.20 6.32
N ASN A 372 -38.80 -15.08 6.88
CA ASN A 372 -39.25 -13.90 6.14
C ASN A 372 -38.25 -12.72 6.22
N GLU A 373 -37.14 -12.91 6.93
CA GLU A 373 -36.10 -11.89 7.07
C GLU A 373 -35.42 -11.61 5.72
N THR A 374 -34.98 -10.37 5.54
CA THR A 374 -34.30 -9.95 4.32
C THR A 374 -33.07 -9.12 4.64
N LEU A 375 -32.13 -9.04 3.68
CA LEU A 375 -30.95 -8.18 3.79
C LEU A 375 -31.27 -6.69 3.54
N MET A 376 -32.51 -6.34 3.16
CA MET A 376 -32.89 -4.98 2.78
C MET A 376 -32.80 -3.98 3.93
N ASP A 377 -33.05 -4.45 5.16
CA ASP A 377 -32.93 -3.61 6.36
C ASP A 377 -31.47 -3.30 6.73
N HIS A 378 -30.50 -4.00 6.12
CA HIS A 378 -29.07 -3.91 6.43
C HIS A 378 -28.24 -3.30 5.29
N THR A 379 -28.88 -2.63 4.32
CA THR A 379 -28.23 -2.03 3.13
C THR A 379 -27.12 -1.03 3.45
N GLN A 380 -27.16 -0.39 4.62
CA GLN A 380 -26.15 0.59 5.07
C GLN A 380 -24.90 -0.05 5.67
N ASP A 381 -24.87 -1.37 5.86
CA ASP A 381 -23.70 -2.04 6.41
C ASP A 381 -22.47 -1.91 5.49
N VAL A 382 -21.29 -1.79 6.10
CA VAL A 382 -20.01 -1.65 5.39
C VAL A 382 -19.75 -2.84 4.45
N PHE A 383 -20.33 -4.01 4.73
CA PHE A 383 -20.32 -5.18 3.85
C PHE A 383 -20.89 -4.89 2.47
N PHE A 384 -22.01 -4.17 2.35
CA PHE A 384 -22.65 -3.88 1.07
C PHE A 384 -22.08 -2.64 0.36
N ASN A 385 -21.21 -1.88 1.02
CA ASN A 385 -20.57 -0.73 0.39
C ASN A 385 -19.53 -1.17 -0.67
N VAL A 386 -19.92 -1.14 -1.95
CA VAL A 386 -19.09 -1.51 -3.11
C VAL A 386 -18.40 -0.32 -3.79
N SER A 387 -18.51 0.89 -3.24
CA SER A 387 -18.02 2.12 -3.88
C SER A 387 -16.50 2.36 -3.74
N GLN A 388 -15.87 1.77 -2.72
CA GLN A 388 -14.45 1.98 -2.39
C GLN A 388 -13.73 0.67 -2.07
N LEU A 389 -13.86 -0.32 -2.96
CA LEU A 389 -13.27 -1.64 -2.79
C LEU A 389 -11.76 -1.60 -3.07
N ARG A 390 -10.96 -2.18 -2.17
CA ARG A 390 -9.49 -2.22 -2.27
C ARG A 390 -8.99 -3.67 -2.31
N VAL A 391 -8.97 -4.34 -1.16
CA VAL A 391 -8.58 -5.76 -1.06
C VAL A 391 -9.50 -6.66 -1.88
N THR A 392 -10.81 -6.40 -1.84
CA THR A 392 -11.80 -7.05 -2.69
C THR A 392 -11.43 -6.93 -4.17
N TYR A 393 -11.00 -5.76 -4.61
CA TYR A 393 -10.55 -5.57 -6.00
C TYR A 393 -9.24 -6.31 -6.31
N ASN A 394 -8.35 -6.50 -5.34
CA ASN A 394 -7.17 -7.37 -5.51
C ASN A 394 -7.55 -8.85 -5.70
N VAL A 395 -8.61 -9.33 -5.05
CA VAL A 395 -9.17 -10.68 -5.30
C VAL A 395 -9.68 -10.78 -6.74
N TYR A 396 -10.45 -9.79 -7.19
CA TYR A 396 -10.93 -9.70 -8.58
C TYR A 396 -9.77 -9.79 -9.58
N LYS A 397 -8.72 -8.97 -9.39
CA LYS A 397 -7.51 -9.02 -10.21
C LYS A 397 -6.81 -10.39 -10.17
N ALA A 398 -6.83 -11.08 -9.02
CA ALA A 398 -6.18 -12.38 -8.88
C ALA A 398 -6.91 -13.46 -9.70
N VAL A 399 -8.24 -13.48 -9.65
CA VAL A 399 -9.07 -14.39 -10.47
C VAL A 399 -8.83 -14.12 -11.96
N TYR A 400 -8.92 -12.86 -12.39
CA TYR A 400 -8.69 -12.50 -13.79
C TYR A 400 -7.28 -12.80 -14.26
N ALA A 401 -6.26 -12.57 -13.43
CA ALA A 401 -4.88 -12.93 -13.78
C ALA A 401 -4.72 -14.44 -14.01
N ILE A 402 -5.36 -15.28 -13.18
CA ILE A 402 -5.37 -16.74 -13.38
C ILE A 402 -6.12 -17.09 -14.66
N ALA A 403 -7.31 -16.52 -14.90
CA ALA A 403 -8.10 -16.81 -16.09
C ALA A 403 -7.39 -16.39 -17.39
N HIS A 404 -6.74 -15.22 -17.41
CA HIS A 404 -5.93 -14.79 -18.54
C HIS A 404 -4.70 -15.69 -18.74
N ALA A 405 -4.05 -16.15 -17.66
CA ALA A 405 -2.98 -17.13 -17.76
C ALA A 405 -3.50 -18.45 -18.38
N LEU A 406 -4.66 -18.94 -17.93
CA LEU A 406 -5.31 -20.13 -18.48
C LEU A 406 -5.75 -19.95 -19.94
N HIS A 407 -6.20 -18.75 -20.30
CA HIS A 407 -6.62 -18.46 -21.68
C HIS A 407 -5.44 -18.50 -22.65
N GLN A 408 -4.27 -18.03 -22.21
CA GLN A 408 -3.02 -18.18 -22.95
C GLN A 408 -2.52 -19.64 -22.99
N LEU A 409 -3.03 -20.51 -22.11
CA LEU A 409 -2.62 -21.91 -21.95
C LEU A 409 -3.38 -22.93 -22.78
N VAL A 410 -4.47 -22.53 -23.44
CA VAL A 410 -5.16 -23.38 -24.42
C VAL A 410 -4.18 -23.91 -25.51
N PHE A 411 -2.92 -23.42 -25.55
CA PHE A 411 -1.80 -23.91 -26.36
C PHE A 411 -0.49 -24.30 -25.58
N CYS A 412 -0.57 -25.21 -24.57
CA CYS A 412 0.49 -26.15 -24.08
C CYS A 412 1.67 -25.67 -23.16
N ARG A 413 1.46 -25.25 -21.89
CA ARG A 413 2.49 -25.13 -20.80
C ARG A 413 1.87 -25.10 -19.37
N PRO A 414 2.64 -25.08 -18.25
CA PRO A 414 2.08 -24.92 -16.88
C PRO A 414 1.70 -23.46 -16.52
N VAL A 415 0.62 -23.27 -15.73
CA VAL A 415 0.02 -21.96 -15.37
C VAL A 415 1.02 -20.96 -14.79
N THR A 416 1.94 -21.43 -13.94
CA THR A 416 2.98 -20.61 -13.30
C THR A 416 3.81 -19.80 -14.31
N HIS A 417 4.19 -20.41 -15.44
CA HIS A 417 4.98 -19.73 -16.46
C HIS A 417 4.18 -18.65 -17.20
N HIS A 418 2.87 -18.86 -17.33
CA HIS A 418 1.97 -17.92 -18.01
C HIS A 418 1.60 -16.76 -17.12
N LEU A 419 1.37 -17.00 -15.82
CA LEU A 419 1.18 -15.94 -14.84
C LEU A 419 2.31 -14.91 -14.89
N GLN A 420 3.58 -15.34 -14.99
CA GLN A 420 4.71 -14.43 -15.11
C GLN A 420 4.70 -13.52 -16.36
N ARG A 421 3.92 -13.88 -17.39
CA ARG A 421 3.76 -13.16 -18.66
C ARG A 421 2.40 -12.49 -18.82
N VAL A 422 1.50 -12.63 -17.85
CA VAL A 422 0.20 -11.96 -17.87
C VAL A 422 0.43 -10.46 -17.97
N ASN A 423 -0.18 -9.87 -18.98
CA ASN A 423 -0.24 -8.44 -19.20
C ASN A 423 -1.54 -8.16 -19.96
N PHE A 424 -2.52 -7.62 -19.26
CA PHE A 424 -3.81 -7.26 -19.83
C PHE A 424 -4.31 -5.97 -19.19
N ARG A 425 -5.16 -5.27 -19.94
CA ARG A 425 -5.93 -4.15 -19.42
C ARG A 425 -7.32 -4.64 -19.09
N ASN A 426 -7.76 -4.40 -17.86
CA ASN A 426 -9.08 -4.87 -17.43
C ASN A 426 -10.20 -3.89 -17.82
N GLN A 427 -11.45 -4.29 -17.53
CA GLN A 427 -12.64 -3.48 -17.83
C GLN A 427 -12.68 -2.11 -17.12
N PHE A 428 -11.89 -1.93 -16.07
CA PHE A 428 -11.76 -0.66 -15.34
C PHE A 428 -10.63 0.24 -15.88
N GLY A 429 -9.91 -0.23 -16.90
CA GLY A 429 -8.81 0.50 -17.52
C GLY A 429 -7.47 0.37 -16.80
N ASP A 430 -7.35 -0.52 -15.81
CA ASP A 430 -6.10 -0.80 -15.09
C ASP A 430 -5.27 -1.87 -15.83
N ASP A 431 -3.97 -1.63 -15.93
CA ASP A 431 -3.01 -2.60 -16.47
C ASP A 431 -2.56 -3.58 -15.37
N VAL A 432 -2.79 -4.87 -15.59
CA VAL A 432 -2.48 -5.95 -14.64
C VAL A 432 -1.35 -6.82 -15.20
N PHE A 433 -0.19 -6.77 -14.53
CA PHE A 433 0.99 -7.57 -14.86
C PHE A 433 1.86 -7.82 -13.61
N PHE A 434 2.81 -8.74 -13.70
CA PHE A 434 3.74 -9.06 -12.61
C PHE A 434 5.20 -8.78 -12.99
N ASP A 435 5.98 -8.23 -12.06
CA ASP A 435 7.42 -8.07 -12.17
C ASP A 435 8.17 -9.42 -12.03
N GLN A 436 9.50 -9.39 -12.18
CA GLN A 436 10.36 -10.58 -12.06
C GLN A 436 10.22 -11.30 -10.70
N ASN A 437 9.78 -10.60 -9.66
CA ASN A 437 9.59 -11.11 -8.31
C ASN A 437 8.13 -11.50 -8.00
N GLY A 438 7.22 -11.41 -8.99
CA GLY A 438 5.81 -11.78 -8.83
C GLY A 438 4.94 -10.72 -8.19
N ASN A 439 5.41 -9.47 -8.15
CA ASN A 439 4.70 -8.34 -7.58
C ASN A 439 4.00 -7.52 -8.66
N PRO A 440 2.89 -6.84 -8.34
CA PRO A 440 2.31 -5.84 -9.23
C PRO A 440 3.12 -4.53 -9.15
N PRO A 441 2.98 -3.62 -10.12
CA PRO A 441 3.51 -2.27 -9.98
C PRO A 441 2.92 -1.58 -8.73
N ALA A 442 3.77 -0.88 -7.98
CA ALA A 442 3.33 -0.10 -6.83
C ALA A 442 2.64 1.19 -7.33
N SER A 443 1.30 1.20 -7.34
CA SER A 443 0.49 2.41 -7.59
C SER A 443 -0.20 2.84 -6.30
N TYR A 444 0.08 4.07 -5.85
CA TYR A 444 -0.66 4.75 -4.80
C TYR A 444 -1.46 5.90 -5.45
N ASP A 445 -2.77 5.93 -5.21
CA ASP A 445 -3.73 6.74 -5.96
C ASP A 445 -3.43 8.26 -5.96
N VAL A 446 -3.37 8.83 -7.17
CA VAL A 446 -3.77 10.22 -7.54
C VAL A 446 -2.89 11.38 -7.06
N ALA A 447 -2.10 11.25 -6.00
CA ALA A 447 -1.29 12.37 -5.48
C ALA A 447 -0.29 12.92 -6.50
N PHE A 448 0.30 12.05 -7.33
CA PHE A 448 1.28 12.45 -8.33
C PHE A 448 0.69 13.37 -9.41
N TYR A 449 -0.45 12.99 -9.99
CA TYR A 449 -1.12 13.78 -11.04
C TYR A 449 -1.69 15.08 -10.51
N VAL A 450 -2.17 15.10 -9.26
CA VAL A 450 -2.67 16.33 -8.60
C VAL A 450 -1.52 17.31 -8.35
N VAL A 451 -0.38 16.83 -7.85
CA VAL A 451 0.82 17.66 -7.64
C VAL A 451 1.34 18.20 -8.98
N LEU A 452 1.39 17.37 -10.02
CA LEU A 452 1.82 17.79 -11.36
C LEU A 452 0.85 18.81 -11.98
N GLY A 453 -0.46 18.63 -11.80
CA GLY A 453 -1.48 19.59 -12.19
C GLY A 453 -1.37 20.93 -11.45
N TYR A 454 -1.11 20.90 -10.13
CA TYR A 454 -0.91 22.10 -9.31
C TYR A 454 0.33 22.89 -9.73
N ILE A 455 1.47 22.21 -9.94
CA ILE A 455 2.71 22.83 -10.41
C ILE A 455 2.50 23.43 -11.81
N GLY A 456 1.81 22.71 -12.70
CA GLY A 456 1.46 23.21 -14.03
C GLY A 456 0.59 24.47 -13.99
N PHE A 457 -0.43 24.49 -13.12
CA PHE A 457 -1.29 25.65 -12.92
C PHE A 457 -0.50 26.86 -12.40
N LEU A 458 0.31 26.68 -11.35
CA LEU A 458 1.18 27.72 -10.83
C LEU A 458 2.14 28.27 -11.90
N ALA A 459 2.73 27.40 -12.71
CA ALA A 459 3.65 27.81 -13.77
C ALA A 459 2.96 28.69 -14.82
N VAL A 460 1.72 28.34 -15.22
CA VAL A 460 0.93 29.15 -16.16
C VAL A 460 0.60 30.52 -15.56
N VAL A 461 0.13 30.56 -14.29
CA VAL A 461 -0.16 31.83 -13.60
C VAL A 461 1.11 32.71 -13.52
N CYS A 462 2.24 32.13 -13.12
CA CYS A 462 3.51 32.85 -13.04
C CYS A 462 4.00 33.34 -14.41
N LEU A 463 3.82 32.56 -15.48
CA LEU A 463 4.15 32.98 -16.84
C LEU A 463 3.30 34.17 -17.29
N VAL A 464 1.98 34.13 -17.03
CA VAL A 464 1.05 35.22 -17.38
C VAL A 464 1.42 36.50 -16.61
N LEU A 465 1.64 36.40 -15.29
CA LEU A 465 2.03 37.54 -14.47
C LEU A 465 3.37 38.14 -14.91
N ALA A 466 4.38 37.31 -15.18
CA ALA A 466 5.68 37.76 -15.68
C ALA A 466 5.55 38.45 -17.06
N PHE A 467 4.74 37.88 -17.95
CA PHE A 467 4.50 38.44 -19.28
C PHE A 467 3.76 39.78 -19.24
N LEU A 468 2.83 39.98 -18.32
CA LEU A 468 2.16 41.26 -18.12
C LEU A 468 3.12 42.30 -17.51
N ALA A 469 3.95 41.87 -16.56
CA ALA A 469 4.94 42.72 -15.91
C ALA A 469 6.10 43.15 -16.82
N ARG A 470 6.31 42.50 -17.98
CA ARG A 470 7.44 42.79 -18.89
C ARG A 470 7.47 44.23 -19.43
N LYS A 471 6.33 44.91 -19.43
CA LYS A 471 6.17 46.30 -19.91
C LYS A 471 6.24 47.34 -18.80
N LEU A 472 6.35 46.93 -17.53
CA LEU A 472 6.48 47.86 -16.41
C LEU A 472 7.86 48.53 -16.48
N PRO A 473 7.92 49.88 -16.44
CA PRO A 473 9.18 50.59 -16.38
C PRO A 473 9.73 50.47 -14.96
N ASP A 474 10.71 49.60 -14.74
CA ASP A 474 11.51 49.61 -13.52
C ASP A 474 12.98 49.32 -13.82
N ASN A 475 13.86 49.88 -12.98
CA ASN A 475 15.29 50.13 -13.24
C ASN A 475 16.21 48.91 -13.34
N PHE A 476 15.65 47.70 -13.42
CA PHE A 476 16.38 46.48 -13.75
C PHE A 476 15.50 45.63 -14.67
N ASN A 477 16.03 45.13 -15.78
CA ASN A 477 15.35 44.25 -16.77
C ASN A 477 14.89 42.88 -16.18
N GLU A 478 14.63 42.82 -14.89
CA GLU A 478 14.36 41.65 -14.07
C GLU A 478 13.10 40.90 -14.52
N ALA A 479 12.03 41.63 -14.85
CA ALA A 479 10.81 41.04 -15.39
C ALA A 479 11.03 40.29 -16.73
N LYS A 480 12.00 40.74 -17.56
CA LYS A 480 12.35 40.05 -18.82
C LYS A 480 13.09 38.75 -18.56
N PHE A 481 14.00 38.72 -17.59
CA PHE A 481 14.73 37.52 -17.20
C PHE A 481 13.83 36.50 -16.50
N ILE A 482 12.87 36.96 -15.68
CA ILE A 482 11.84 36.11 -15.07
C ILE A 482 10.97 35.48 -16.17
N THR A 483 10.50 36.28 -17.14
CA THR A 483 9.70 35.76 -18.26
C THR A 483 10.48 34.72 -19.07
N PHE A 484 11.75 34.99 -19.38
CA PHE A 484 12.63 34.04 -20.08
C PHE A 484 12.83 32.74 -19.29
N SER A 485 13.03 32.83 -17.98
CA SER A 485 13.20 31.68 -17.10
C SER A 485 11.96 30.79 -17.02
N MET A 486 10.76 31.40 -16.99
CA MET A 486 9.48 30.69 -16.97
C MET A 486 9.20 29.99 -18.31
N LEU A 487 9.62 30.59 -19.43
CA LEU A 487 9.51 29.96 -20.75
C LEU A 487 10.38 28.70 -20.86
N ILE A 488 11.62 28.75 -20.35
CA ILE A 488 12.51 27.57 -20.28
C ILE A 488 11.88 26.48 -19.40
N PHE A 489 11.34 26.85 -18.24
CA PHE A 489 10.64 25.93 -17.35
C PHE A 489 9.49 25.23 -18.09
N CYS A 490 8.60 25.98 -18.73
CA CYS A 490 7.49 25.40 -19.50
C CYS A 490 7.98 24.49 -20.63
N ALA A 491 9.03 24.85 -21.36
CA ALA A 491 9.57 24.02 -22.45
C ALA A 491 10.12 22.67 -21.95
N VAL A 492 10.84 22.67 -20.82
CA VAL A 492 11.34 21.44 -20.19
C VAL A 492 10.19 20.53 -19.75
N TRP A 493 9.14 21.09 -19.13
CA TRP A 493 8.02 20.29 -18.65
C TRP A 493 7.07 19.80 -19.76
N ILE A 494 6.94 20.55 -20.87
CA ILE A 494 6.22 20.10 -22.07
C ILE A 494 6.97 18.94 -22.75
N THR A 495 8.29 19.04 -22.85
CA THR A 495 9.12 17.97 -23.45
C THR A 495 9.26 16.74 -22.53
N PHE A 496 9.13 16.93 -21.22
CA PHE A 496 9.07 15.84 -20.23
C PHE A 496 7.88 14.92 -20.45
N ILE A 497 6.67 15.43 -20.75
CA ILE A 497 5.46 14.60 -20.80
C ILE A 497 5.58 13.47 -21.83
N PRO A 498 5.94 13.72 -23.11
CA PRO A 498 6.18 12.66 -24.08
C PRO A 498 7.34 11.74 -23.70
N ALA A 499 8.44 12.30 -23.15
CA ALA A 499 9.61 11.52 -22.74
C ALA A 499 9.30 10.57 -21.57
N TYR A 500 8.47 11.01 -20.63
CA TYR A 500 8.00 10.24 -19.49
C TYR A 500 7.08 9.10 -19.93
N VAL A 501 6.10 9.40 -20.78
CA VAL A 501 5.16 8.39 -21.32
C VAL A 501 5.87 7.38 -22.22
N SER A 502 6.93 7.80 -22.92
CA SER A 502 7.69 6.92 -23.82
C SER A 502 8.79 6.12 -23.12
N SER A 503 9.07 6.37 -21.83
CA SER A 503 10.16 5.72 -21.10
C SER A 503 9.66 4.57 -20.23
N PRO A 504 10.14 3.33 -20.44
CA PRO A 504 9.67 2.18 -19.67
C PRO A 504 10.36 2.06 -18.30
N GLY A 505 9.54 1.81 -17.26
CA GLY A 505 9.97 1.26 -15.97
C GLY A 505 11.10 2.01 -15.27
N LYS A 506 12.30 1.41 -15.20
CA LYS A 506 13.44 1.93 -14.42
C LYS A 506 13.97 3.28 -14.91
N PHE A 507 13.73 3.64 -16.16
CA PHE A 507 14.22 4.88 -16.76
C PHE A 507 13.30 6.08 -16.52
N THR A 508 12.07 5.88 -16.06
CA THR A 508 11.15 6.99 -15.74
C THR A 508 11.71 7.91 -14.66
N VAL A 509 12.30 7.32 -13.61
CA VAL A 509 12.96 8.04 -12.52
C VAL A 509 14.15 8.88 -13.03
N ALA A 510 14.91 8.36 -14.00
CA ALA A 510 16.02 9.10 -14.58
C ALA A 510 15.54 10.31 -15.41
N VAL A 511 14.46 10.15 -16.18
CA VAL A 511 13.83 11.22 -16.96
C VAL A 511 13.23 12.30 -16.05
N GLU A 512 12.61 11.90 -14.93
CA GLU A 512 12.13 12.83 -13.90
C GLU A 512 13.27 13.65 -13.28
N ILE A 513 14.34 12.98 -12.85
CA ILE A 513 15.52 13.65 -12.28
C ILE A 513 16.11 14.64 -13.30
N PHE A 514 16.21 14.24 -14.56
CA PHE A 514 16.72 15.12 -15.62
C PHE A 514 15.85 16.35 -15.86
N ALA A 515 14.52 16.19 -15.90
CA ALA A 515 13.58 17.30 -16.04
C ALA A 515 13.62 18.27 -14.84
N ILE A 516 13.73 17.74 -13.62
CA ILE A 516 13.85 18.55 -12.40
C ILE A 516 15.17 19.34 -12.40
N LEU A 517 16.29 18.67 -12.70
CA LEU A 517 17.61 19.32 -12.70
C LEU A 517 17.70 20.38 -13.80
N SER A 518 17.31 20.04 -15.04
CA SER A 518 17.35 20.99 -16.17
C SER A 518 16.47 22.21 -15.96
N SER A 519 15.25 22.04 -15.44
CA SER A 519 14.37 23.17 -15.12
C SER A 519 14.90 24.02 -13.96
N ALA A 520 15.47 23.41 -12.92
CA ALA A 520 16.06 24.14 -11.79
C ALA A 520 17.30 24.94 -12.20
N PHE A 521 18.20 24.34 -12.99
CA PHE A 521 19.37 25.04 -13.54
C PHE A 521 18.94 26.17 -14.50
N GLY A 522 17.95 25.93 -15.36
CA GLY A 522 17.41 26.94 -16.27
C GLY A 522 16.86 28.18 -15.55
N LEU A 523 16.10 27.98 -14.47
CA LEU A 523 15.59 29.07 -13.63
C LEU A 523 16.73 29.84 -12.94
N LEU A 524 17.65 29.11 -12.29
CA LEU A 524 18.73 29.71 -11.50
C LEU A 524 19.69 30.52 -12.38
N ILE A 525 20.11 29.98 -13.51
CA ILE A 525 21.01 30.66 -14.44
C ILE A 525 20.34 31.91 -15.01
N SER A 526 19.08 31.80 -15.45
CA SER A 526 18.38 32.91 -16.10
C SER A 526 18.12 34.10 -15.17
N ILE A 527 17.87 33.86 -13.88
CA ILE A 527 17.57 34.90 -12.89
C ILE A 527 18.85 35.50 -12.29
N PHE A 528 19.82 34.65 -11.91
CA PHE A 528 20.99 35.10 -11.15
C PHE A 528 22.21 35.44 -12.00
N ALA A 529 22.42 34.79 -13.16
CA ALA A 529 23.58 35.11 -14.00
C ALA A 529 23.63 36.58 -14.45
N PRO A 530 22.50 37.24 -14.84
CA PRO A 530 22.51 38.66 -15.17
C PRO A 530 22.88 39.56 -13.97
N LYS A 531 22.45 39.19 -12.76
CA LYS A 531 22.78 39.91 -11.52
C LYS A 531 24.26 39.76 -11.17
N CYS A 532 24.79 38.54 -11.23
CA CYS A 532 26.21 38.27 -11.03
C CYS A 532 27.09 38.97 -12.09
N TYR A 533 26.64 39.02 -13.34
CA TYR A 533 27.32 39.75 -14.42
C TYR A 533 27.47 41.24 -14.10
N ILE A 534 26.38 41.88 -13.64
CA ILE A 534 26.43 43.31 -13.27
C ILE A 534 27.35 43.53 -12.07
N ILE A 535 27.26 42.68 -11.05
CA ILE A 535 28.06 42.81 -9.82
C ILE A 535 29.57 42.65 -10.08
N ILE A 536 29.95 41.70 -10.94
CA ILE A 536 31.36 41.33 -11.15
C ILE A 536 32.01 42.15 -12.27
N ILE A 537 31.30 42.31 -13.40
CA ILE A 537 31.87 42.87 -14.65
C ILE A 537 31.55 44.35 -14.81
N LYS A 538 30.51 44.86 -14.13
CA LYS A 538 30.09 46.27 -14.19
C LYS A 538 30.05 46.94 -12.80
N PRO A 539 31.18 47.00 -12.07
CA PRO A 539 31.24 47.58 -10.73
C PRO A 539 30.83 49.07 -10.69
N GLU A 540 30.93 49.79 -11.81
CA GLU A 540 30.47 51.18 -11.96
C GLU A 540 28.98 51.36 -11.67
N LYS A 541 28.17 50.32 -11.94
CA LYS A 541 26.73 50.29 -11.66
C LYS A 541 26.39 49.93 -10.21
N ASN A 542 27.39 49.55 -9.40
CA ASN A 542 27.24 49.18 -7.99
C ASN A 542 27.47 50.38 -7.05
N THR A 543 26.96 51.57 -7.42
CA THR A 543 27.12 52.81 -6.66
C THR A 543 25.78 53.42 -6.25
N ARG A 544 25.70 54.03 -5.05
CA ARG A 544 24.45 54.63 -4.52
C ARG A 544 23.82 55.66 -5.46
N LYS A 545 24.61 56.39 -6.26
CA LYS A 545 24.11 57.37 -7.24
C LYS A 545 23.28 56.72 -8.36
N HIS A 546 23.65 55.53 -8.82
CA HIS A 546 22.89 54.78 -9.83
C HIS A 546 21.65 54.08 -9.26
N ALA A 547 21.65 53.71 -7.98
CA ALA A 547 20.46 53.18 -7.31
C ALA A 547 19.36 54.26 -7.10
N HIS A 548 19.76 55.52 -6.85
CA HIS A 548 18.82 56.64 -6.63
C HIS A 548 18.39 57.38 -7.90
N GLN A 549 19.13 57.29 -9.01
CA GLN A 549 18.73 57.89 -10.30
C GLN A 549 17.43 57.30 -10.87
N GLY A 550 16.96 56.17 -10.35
CA GLY A 550 15.69 55.56 -10.70
C GLY A 550 14.44 56.21 -10.11
N ILE A 551 14.58 57.11 -9.13
CA ILE A 551 13.45 57.69 -8.37
C ILE A 551 13.11 59.13 -8.83
N HIS A 552 13.94 59.75 -9.69
CA HIS A 552 13.74 61.13 -10.14
C HIS A 552 13.09 61.25 -11.52
N LEU A 553 11.85 60.78 -11.69
CA LEU A 553 11.00 61.19 -12.82
C LEU A 553 9.52 61.35 -12.39
N ALA A 554 9.26 62.39 -11.59
CA ALA A 554 7.98 63.09 -11.57
C ALA A 554 8.19 64.49 -10.97
N PRO A 555 8.46 65.55 -11.77
CA PRO A 555 8.41 66.91 -11.28
C PRO A 555 6.97 67.41 -11.36
N GLY A 556 6.36 67.63 -10.19
CA GLY A 556 5.15 68.45 -10.08
C GLY A 556 4.10 67.87 -9.14
N LEU A 557 4.33 67.94 -7.82
CA LEU A 557 3.31 68.09 -6.76
C LEU A 557 3.89 67.86 -5.36
N TRP A 558 4.90 68.60 -4.89
CA TRP A 558 5.17 68.68 -3.44
C TRP A 558 5.70 70.06 -3.03
N HIS A 559 4.89 70.74 -2.21
CA HIS A 559 5.18 71.99 -1.49
C HIS A 559 6.09 71.69 -0.28
N PRO A 560 6.99 72.61 0.16
CA PRO A 560 7.99 72.31 1.18
C PRO A 560 7.45 72.58 2.59
N SER A 561 6.99 71.53 3.27
CA SER A 561 6.79 71.59 4.73
C SER A 561 6.61 70.20 5.33
N ALA A 562 7.71 69.43 5.42
CA ALA A 562 7.86 68.32 6.36
C ALA A 562 9.32 67.83 6.44
N ASN A 563 10.30 68.76 6.49
CA ASN A 563 11.63 68.42 7.01
C ASN A 563 11.56 68.58 8.52
N ASN A 564 11.14 67.52 9.22
CA ASN A 564 11.49 67.17 10.59
C ASN A 564 10.61 65.99 10.97
N LEU A 565 11.23 64.91 11.46
CA LEU A 565 10.68 63.56 11.70
C LEU A 565 10.85 62.61 10.52
N ILE A 566 12.06 62.08 10.37
CA ILE A 566 12.37 60.67 10.65
C ILE A 566 13.90 60.58 10.54
N ASP A 567 14.55 60.97 11.63
CA ASP A 567 15.93 60.60 11.92
C ASP A 567 15.84 59.33 12.79
N SER A 568 15.73 58.17 12.15
CA SER A 568 15.95 56.90 12.81
C SER A 568 16.60 55.89 11.86
N LYS A 569 17.77 55.41 12.30
CA LYS A 569 18.63 54.38 11.73
C LYS A 569 17.87 53.28 10.96
N VAL A 570 18.20 53.11 9.67
CA VAL A 570 17.99 51.85 8.94
C VAL A 570 19.35 51.38 8.38
N PRO A 571 19.85 50.19 8.73
CA PRO A 571 21.13 49.67 8.23
C PRO A 571 21.04 49.21 6.76
N PRO A 572 22.17 49.13 6.02
CA PRO A 572 22.18 48.87 4.59
C PRO A 572 21.98 47.39 4.31
N GLY A 573 20.83 47.02 3.73
CA GLY A 573 20.54 45.65 3.35
C GLY A 573 19.21 45.52 2.62
N CYS A 574 19.10 46.05 1.41
CA CYS A 574 17.96 45.77 0.53
C CYS A 574 18.39 44.78 -0.56
N CYS A 575 18.40 43.48 -0.25
CA CYS A 575 17.77 42.55 -1.18
C CYS A 575 16.28 42.69 -0.92
N SER A 576 15.50 43.06 -1.93
CA SER A 576 14.04 43.15 -1.81
C SER A 576 13.51 41.84 -1.25
N GLN A 577 12.83 41.91 -0.10
CA GLN A 577 12.20 40.79 0.59
C GLN A 577 11.18 40.06 -0.31
N LYS A 578 10.74 40.69 -1.41
CA LYS A 578 9.87 40.13 -2.44
C LYS A 578 10.56 39.09 -3.34
N ASP A 579 11.86 39.22 -3.61
CA ASP A 579 12.59 38.29 -4.50
C ASP A 579 12.97 37.00 -3.78
N VAL A 580 13.26 37.09 -2.48
CA VAL A 580 13.48 35.94 -1.60
C VAL A 580 12.18 35.16 -1.41
N PHE A 581 11.04 35.85 -1.32
CA PHE A 581 9.72 35.22 -1.21
C PHE A 581 9.34 34.47 -2.49
N LEU A 582 9.63 35.01 -3.68
CA LEU A 582 9.39 34.31 -4.94
C LEU A 582 10.25 33.05 -5.09
N ALA A 583 11.51 33.10 -4.66
CA ALA A 583 12.42 31.95 -4.69
C ALA A 583 12.08 30.87 -3.65
N THR A 584 11.67 31.25 -2.43
CA THR A 584 11.26 30.28 -1.39
C THR A 584 9.87 29.70 -1.62
N THR A 585 9.01 30.36 -2.40
CA THR A 585 7.70 29.80 -2.78
C THR A 585 7.80 28.76 -3.89
N PHE A 586 8.85 28.82 -4.73
CA PHE A 586 9.09 27.86 -5.83
C PHE A 586 9.96 26.66 -5.47
N PHE A 587 10.80 26.77 -4.44
CA PHE A 587 11.65 25.67 -4.00
C PHE A 587 11.03 24.93 -2.80
N SER A 588 10.71 23.65 -3.00
CA SER A 588 10.45 22.74 -1.87
C SER A 588 11.68 22.73 -0.96
N ARG A 589 11.49 22.67 0.38
CA ARG A 589 12.58 22.54 1.37
C ARG A 589 13.58 21.42 1.03
N THR A 590 13.18 20.45 0.21
CA THR A 590 14.01 19.35 -0.30
C THR A 590 15.02 19.78 -1.37
N GLN A 591 14.69 20.75 -2.23
CA GLN A 591 15.59 21.27 -3.27
C GLN A 591 16.68 22.17 -2.69
N VAL A 592 16.37 22.93 -1.62
CA VAL A 592 17.37 23.71 -0.87
C VAL A 592 18.40 22.79 -0.19
N ARG A 593 17.97 21.62 0.30
CA ARG A 593 18.87 20.59 0.87
C ARG A 593 19.74 19.90 -0.18
N CYS A 594 19.27 19.74 -1.42
CA CYS A 594 20.10 19.19 -2.51
C CYS A 594 21.23 20.16 -2.92
N LEU A 595 20.96 21.47 -2.90
CA LEU A 595 21.97 22.52 -3.12
C LEU A 595 22.99 22.59 -1.97
N GLN A 596 22.57 22.36 -0.72
CA GLN A 596 23.49 22.23 0.42
C GLN A 596 24.35 20.97 0.32
N TYR A 597 23.78 19.84 -0.13
CA TYR A 597 24.53 18.59 -0.30
C TYR A 597 25.55 18.66 -1.45
N ALA A 598 25.25 19.40 -2.52
CA ALA A 598 26.20 19.69 -3.60
C ALA A 598 27.33 20.64 -3.16
N SER A 599 27.10 21.49 -2.14
CA SER A 599 28.11 22.39 -1.58
C SER A 599 29.12 21.70 -0.67
N GLU A 600 28.83 20.51 -0.14
CA GLU A 600 29.70 19.78 0.79
C GLU A 600 30.74 18.89 0.10
N ASN A 601 30.58 18.62 -1.21
CA ASN A 601 31.46 17.72 -1.96
C ASN A 601 32.30 18.39 -3.07
N ASP A 602 32.26 19.72 -3.19
CA ASP A 602 33.08 20.46 -4.16
C ASP A 602 33.69 21.74 -3.54
N PRO A 603 35.01 21.77 -3.27
CA PRO A 603 35.67 22.91 -2.62
C PRO A 603 35.64 24.22 -3.43
N GLY A 604 35.33 24.15 -4.74
CA GLY A 604 35.13 25.33 -5.58
C GLY A 604 33.83 26.08 -5.26
N ILE A 605 32.76 25.36 -4.92
CA ILE A 605 31.42 25.91 -4.63
C ILE A 605 31.36 26.48 -3.21
N THR A 606 32.05 25.87 -2.25
CA THR A 606 32.11 26.34 -0.86
C THR A 606 32.76 27.72 -0.72
N THR A 607 33.71 28.05 -1.60
CA THR A 607 34.41 29.35 -1.60
C THR A 607 33.55 30.47 -2.18
N LEU A 608 32.69 30.15 -3.16
CA LEU A 608 31.71 31.08 -3.72
C LEU A 608 30.57 31.36 -2.72
N LEU A 609 30.07 30.31 -2.03
CA LEU A 609 29.01 30.42 -1.02
C LEU A 609 29.48 31.09 0.28
N ARG A 610 30.73 30.90 0.71
CA ARG A 610 31.29 31.64 1.88
C ARG A 610 31.42 33.15 1.62
N LYS A 611 31.68 33.57 0.38
CA LYS A 611 31.67 34.99 0.00
C LYS A 611 30.25 35.57 -0.05
N CYS A 612 29.23 34.78 -0.41
CA CYS A 612 27.83 35.20 -0.33
C CYS A 612 27.25 35.18 1.10
N SER A 613 27.66 34.21 1.93
CA SER A 613 27.15 34.03 3.31
C SER A 613 27.61 35.13 4.28
N ARG A 614 28.83 35.67 4.12
CA ARG A 614 29.33 36.77 4.97
C ARG A 614 28.59 38.10 4.80
N SER A 615 27.77 38.24 3.75
CA SER A 615 26.93 39.42 3.53
C SER A 615 25.48 39.24 3.99
N LEU A 616 25.10 38.07 4.51
CA LEU A 616 23.70 37.70 4.78
C LEU A 616 23.36 37.45 6.26
N PHE A 617 24.34 37.37 7.17
CA PHE A 617 24.08 37.21 8.61
C PHE A 617 25.10 37.99 9.46
N LEU A 618 24.68 39.15 9.98
CA LEU A 618 25.15 39.66 11.29
C LEU A 618 24.12 39.24 12.34
N PRO A 619 24.54 38.94 13.58
CA PRO A 619 23.74 38.20 14.56
C PRO A 619 22.72 39.11 15.26
N TYR A 620 21.48 38.62 15.40
CA TYR A 620 20.58 39.11 16.45
C TYR A 620 21.00 38.46 17.78
N SER A 621 21.50 39.29 18.69
CA SER A 621 21.59 39.00 20.12
C SER A 621 20.36 39.57 20.83
N VAL A 622 19.93 38.83 21.83
CA VAL A 622 18.84 39.02 22.80
C VAL A 622 18.69 40.45 23.33
N THR A 623 17.48 41.01 23.22
CA THR A 623 16.60 41.54 24.30
C THR A 623 15.18 41.66 23.78
#